data_AF-A0AAV2S468-F1
#
_entry.id   AF-A0AAV2S468-F1
#
_cell.length_a   1.000
_cell.length_b   1.000
_cell.length_c   1.000
_cell.angle_alpha   90.00
_cell.angle_beta   90.00
_cell.angle_gamma   90.00
#
_symmetry.space_group_name_H-M   'P 1'
#
loop_
_entity.id
_entity.type
_entity.pdbx_description
1 polymer ?
#
loop_
_entity_poly.entity_id
_entity_poly.type
_entity_poly.pdbx_seq_one_letter_code
_entity_poly.pdbx_strand_id
1 'polypeptide(L)'
;MAKDDEETASEDECWEDDEEDLATSNGDTSLSAMFASASAFPNYDADTVDEDDDPDAVGDPLYTLDLQQYLSTFISTFAQHPAFHVFIPHLNPHEREVLQGIGVQC
;
A
#
# COMPACT_ATOMS: atom_id res chain seq x y z
N MET A 1 31.53 6.40 35.55
CA MET A 1 30.09 6.22 35.40
C MET A 1 29.62 6.97 34.17
N ALA A 2 29.29 6.26 33.10
CA ALA A 2 28.36 6.72 32.08
C ALA A 2 27.34 5.58 31.94
N LYS A 3 26.07 5.93 32.13
CA LYS A 3 24.93 5.04 32.24
C LYS A 3 24.29 5.10 30.86
N ASP A 4 24.62 4.13 30.01
CA ASP A 4 23.97 4.00 28.72
C ASP A 4 22.69 3.20 28.91
N ASP A 5 21.65 3.83 28.40
CA ASP A 5 20.23 3.56 28.49
C ASP A 5 19.89 2.55 27.39
N GLU A 6 19.63 1.30 27.77
CA GLU A 6 19.26 0.23 26.85
C GLU A 6 17.82 -0.20 27.14
N GLU A 7 16.86 0.68 26.85
CA GLU A 7 15.47 0.29 26.62
C GLU A 7 15.24 0.16 25.12
N THR A 8 15.52 -1.04 24.59
CA THR A 8 14.99 -1.46 23.30
C THR A 8 13.66 -2.17 23.57
N ALA A 9 12.58 -1.38 23.63
CA ALA A 9 11.22 -1.89 23.57
C ALA A 9 11.00 -2.47 22.16
N SER A 10 11.22 -3.77 22.02
CA SER A 10 10.86 -4.54 20.84
C SER A 10 9.36 -4.82 20.88
N GLU A 11 8.55 -3.87 20.41
CA GLU A 11 7.08 -3.99 20.31
C GLU A 11 6.64 -4.63 18.97
N ASP A 12 7.33 -5.69 18.54
CA ASP A 12 7.08 -6.35 17.25
C ASP A 12 6.87 -7.87 17.40
N GLU A 13 5.88 -8.26 18.20
CA GLU A 13 5.44 -9.67 18.32
C GLU A 13 3.91 -9.79 18.40
N CYS A 14 3.19 -9.14 17.48
CA CYS A 14 1.71 -9.18 17.47
C CYS A 14 1.09 -9.96 16.31
N TRP A 15 1.82 -10.88 15.67
CA TRP A 15 1.26 -11.74 14.62
C TRP A 15 1.74 -13.19 14.72
N GLU A 16 1.54 -13.83 15.88
CA GLU A 16 1.41 -15.30 15.91
C GLU A 16 -0.06 -15.66 15.66
N ASP A 17 -0.32 -15.99 14.39
CA ASP A 17 -1.49 -16.69 13.88
C ASP A 17 -1.47 -18.13 14.42
N ASP A 18 -2.11 -18.36 15.57
CA ASP A 18 -2.35 -19.71 16.09
C ASP A 18 -3.81 -20.09 15.82
N GLU A 19 -4.03 -20.69 14.65
CA GLU A 19 -5.30 -21.23 14.15
C GLU A 19 -5.74 -22.53 14.87
N GLU A 20 -5.47 -22.69 16.17
CA GLU A 20 -5.85 -23.92 16.91
C GLU A 20 -6.96 -23.70 17.97
N ASP A 21 -8.14 -24.19 17.59
CA ASP A 21 -9.14 -24.84 18.45
C ASP A 21 -9.88 -24.00 19.51
N LEU A 22 -10.71 -23.05 19.06
CA LEU A 22 -11.82 -22.50 19.86
C LEU A 22 -13.02 -23.46 19.90
N ALA A 23 -12.80 -24.73 20.27
CA ALA A 23 -13.86 -25.63 20.69
C ALA A 23 -14.00 -25.59 22.21
N THR A 24 -15.17 -25.13 22.66
CA THR A 24 -15.74 -25.27 24.02
C THR A 24 -15.61 -24.07 24.96
N SER A 25 -16.52 -23.11 24.81
CA SER A 25 -17.05 -22.40 25.97
C SER A 25 -18.57 -22.29 25.83
N ASN A 26 -19.26 -22.97 26.75
CA ASN A 26 -20.72 -23.08 26.82
C ASN A 26 -21.37 -21.73 27.17
N GLY A 27 -21.55 -20.89 26.15
CA GLY A 27 -22.23 -19.60 26.18
C GLY A 27 -22.61 -19.19 24.76
N ASP A 28 -23.33 -20.08 24.06
CA ASP A 28 -23.60 -20.04 22.62
C ASP A 28 -24.60 -18.93 22.25
N THR A 29 -24.10 -17.71 22.19
CA THR A 29 -24.44 -16.82 21.08
C THR A 29 -23.16 -16.74 20.26
N SER A 30 -23.08 -17.59 19.23
CA SER A 30 -22.00 -17.53 18.24
C SER A 30 -21.76 -16.08 17.85
N LEU A 31 -20.52 -15.60 17.88
CA LEU A 31 -20.18 -14.25 17.43
C LEU A 31 -20.75 -13.96 16.03
N SER A 32 -20.86 -14.99 15.17
CA SER A 32 -21.54 -14.92 13.87
C SER A 32 -23.02 -14.54 13.93
N ALA A 33 -23.72 -14.79 15.04
CA ALA A 33 -25.10 -14.37 15.25
C ALA A 33 -25.21 -12.91 15.74
N MET A 34 -24.10 -12.30 16.19
CA MET A 34 -24.04 -10.92 16.66
C MET A 34 -23.75 -9.92 15.52
N PHE A 35 -23.16 -10.39 14.42
CA PHE A 35 -22.91 -9.59 13.22
C PHE A 35 -23.98 -9.84 12.16
N ALA A 36 -24.47 -8.77 11.54
CA ALA A 36 -25.35 -8.89 10.39
C ALA A 36 -24.57 -9.45 9.19
N SER A 37 -25.19 -10.37 8.43
CA SER A 37 -24.64 -10.80 7.14
C SER A 37 -24.44 -9.57 6.26
N ALA A 38 -23.37 -9.54 5.49
CA ALA A 38 -23.08 -8.44 4.58
C ALA A 38 -24.24 -8.16 3.59
N SER A 39 -25.01 -9.20 3.24
CA SER A 39 -26.26 -9.13 2.47
C SER A 39 -27.39 -8.33 3.14
N ALA A 40 -27.30 -8.03 4.44
CA ALA A 40 -28.25 -7.19 5.16
C ALA A 40 -28.05 -5.69 4.89
N PHE A 41 -26.94 -5.31 4.25
CA PHE A 41 -26.63 -3.93 3.87
C PHE A 41 -26.89 -3.76 2.36
N PRO A 42 -27.88 -2.93 1.96
CA PRO A 42 -28.34 -2.81 0.56
C PRO A 42 -27.29 -2.40 -0.47
N ASN A 43 -26.11 -1.95 -0.02
CA ASN A 43 -25.02 -1.45 -0.87
C ASN A 43 -23.70 -2.18 -0.63
N TYR A 44 -23.68 -3.30 0.11
CA TYR A 44 -22.42 -4.01 0.35
C TYR A 44 -21.81 -4.59 -0.93
N ASP A 45 -22.67 -5.01 -1.86
CA ASP A 45 -22.29 -5.52 -3.20
C ASP A 45 -22.48 -4.46 -4.29
N ALA A 46 -22.76 -3.21 -3.90
CA ALA A 46 -22.77 -2.13 -4.85
C ALA A 46 -21.31 -1.74 -5.10
N ASP A 47 -20.84 -1.97 -6.32
CA ASP A 47 -19.64 -1.35 -6.93
C ASP A 47 -19.73 0.20 -6.97
N THR A 48 -20.60 0.79 -6.15
CA THR A 48 -20.58 2.21 -5.80
C THR A 48 -19.38 2.41 -4.88
N VAL A 49 -18.20 2.50 -5.49
CA VAL A 49 -17.19 3.42 -4.98
C VAL A 49 -17.92 4.71 -4.66
N ASP A 50 -17.95 5.06 -3.39
CA ASP A 50 -18.57 6.29 -2.91
C ASP A 50 -18.00 7.43 -3.76
N GLU A 51 -18.85 8.13 -4.52
CA GLU A 51 -18.43 9.23 -5.40
C GLU A 51 -17.97 10.45 -4.58
N ASP A 52 -18.16 10.40 -3.27
CA ASP A 52 -17.57 11.34 -2.32
C ASP A 52 -16.11 10.95 -2.09
N ASP A 53 -15.20 11.54 -2.88
CA ASP A 53 -13.76 11.42 -2.67
C ASP A 53 -13.43 11.70 -1.19
N ASP A 54 -12.70 10.77 -0.58
CA ASP A 54 -12.25 10.84 0.81
C ASP A 54 -11.70 12.26 1.10
N PRO A 55 -12.29 12.99 2.08
CA PRO A 55 -11.87 14.36 2.37
C PRO A 55 -10.39 14.46 2.75
N ASP A 56 -9.79 13.39 3.29
CA ASP A 56 -8.36 13.33 3.58
C ASP A 56 -7.55 13.17 2.29
N ALA A 57 -8.04 12.41 1.31
CA ALA A 57 -7.42 12.28 -0.01
C ALA A 57 -7.50 13.60 -0.79
N VAL A 58 -8.65 14.29 -0.79
CA VAL A 58 -8.81 15.61 -1.43
C VAL A 58 -7.90 16.66 -0.78
N GLY A 59 -7.65 16.52 0.52
CA GLY A 59 -6.72 17.37 1.26
C GLY A 59 -5.24 17.14 0.94
N ASP A 60 -4.89 16.03 0.29
CA ASP A 60 -3.51 15.70 -0.06
C ASP A 60 -3.02 16.60 -1.22
N PRO A 61 -1.88 17.29 -1.07
CA PRO A 61 -1.24 18.00 -2.18
C PRO A 61 -1.03 17.14 -3.44
N LEU A 62 -0.89 15.82 -3.30
CA LEU A 62 -0.73 14.85 -4.38
C LEU A 62 -2.01 14.60 -5.17
N TYR A 63 -3.19 14.87 -4.61
CA TYR A 63 -4.47 14.58 -5.26
C TYR A 63 -4.65 15.36 -6.58
N THR A 64 -4.12 16.58 -6.65
CA THR A 64 -4.20 17.43 -7.86
C THR A 64 -3.06 17.19 -8.85
N LEU A 65 -2.13 16.30 -8.53
CA LEU A 65 -0.91 16.10 -9.31
C LEU A 65 -1.19 15.16 -10.48
N ASP A 66 -0.88 15.60 -11.70
CA ASP A 66 -0.86 14.72 -12.87
C ASP A 66 0.29 13.73 -12.73
N LEU A 67 -0.05 12.52 -12.26
CA LEU A 67 0.91 11.48 -11.97
C LEU A 67 1.71 11.07 -13.22
N GLN A 68 1.07 11.03 -14.38
CA GLN A 68 1.74 10.66 -15.62
C GLN A 68 2.79 11.70 -16.00
N GLN A 69 2.43 12.99 -15.94
CA GLN A 69 3.36 14.07 -16.23
C GLN A 69 4.52 14.12 -15.23
N TYR A 70 4.21 13.98 -13.94
CA TYR A 70 5.20 14.01 -12.87
C TYR A 70 6.21 12.86 -13.00
N LEU A 71 5.73 11.62 -13.15
CA LEU A 71 6.60 10.45 -13.30
C LEU A 71 7.44 10.54 -14.58
N SER A 72 6.85 10.96 -15.70
CA SER A 72 7.59 11.12 -16.96
C SER A 72 8.72 12.14 -16.82
N THR A 73 8.45 13.27 -16.15
CA THR A 73 9.45 14.33 -15.90
C THR A 73 10.53 13.86 -14.93
N PHE A 74 10.15 13.18 -13.86
CA PHE A 74 11.06 12.61 -12.87
C PHE A 74 12.04 11.63 -13.54
N ILE A 75 11.52 10.66 -14.29
CA ILE A 75 12.34 9.65 -14.96
C ILE A 75 13.25 10.29 -16.01
N SER A 76 12.74 11.26 -16.79
CA SER A 76 13.54 12.00 -17.77
C SER A 76 14.71 12.75 -17.13
N THR A 77 14.51 13.28 -15.92
CA THR A 77 15.55 13.97 -15.15
C THR A 77 16.53 12.96 -14.54
N PHE A 78 16.01 11.87 -13.97
CA PHE A 78 16.80 10.80 -13.39
C PHE A 78 17.71 10.12 -14.42
N ALA A 79 17.23 9.96 -15.66
CA ALA A 79 18.01 9.40 -16.75
C ALA A 79 19.25 10.23 -17.14
N GLN A 80 19.28 11.52 -16.81
CA GLN A 80 20.44 12.40 -17.04
C GLN A 80 21.52 12.21 -15.96
N HIS A 81 21.18 11.56 -14.84
CA HIS A 81 22.12 11.35 -13.76
C HIS A 81 23.18 10.31 -14.16
N PRO A 82 24.47 10.52 -13.86
CA PRO A 82 25.55 9.61 -14.28
C PRO A 82 25.40 8.19 -13.71
N ALA A 83 24.71 8.03 -12.58
CA ALA A 83 24.45 6.71 -11.99
C ALA A 83 23.32 5.93 -12.70
N PHE A 84 22.54 6.55 -13.60
CA PHE A 84 21.41 5.88 -14.26
C PHE A 84 21.84 4.62 -15.00
N HIS A 85 23.03 4.63 -15.60
CA HIS A 85 23.58 3.47 -16.30
C HIS A 85 23.77 2.23 -15.43
N VAL A 86 23.91 2.39 -14.10
CA VAL A 86 24.00 1.26 -13.17
C VAL A 86 22.65 0.56 -13.01
N PHE A 87 21.55 1.27 -13.22
CA PHE A 87 20.19 0.73 -13.09
C PHE A 87 19.69 0.06 -14.36
N ILE A 88 20.17 0.47 -15.55
CA ILE A 88 19.80 -0.11 -16.85
C ILE A 88 19.82 -1.65 -16.90
N PRO A 89 20.88 -2.36 -16.44
CA PRO A 89 20.93 -3.83 -16.52
C PRO A 89 19.90 -4.52 -15.60
N HIS A 90 19.30 -3.80 -14.66
CA HIS A 90 18.28 -4.33 -13.75
C HIS A 90 16.86 -4.13 -14.26
N LEU A 91 16.69 -3.38 -15.37
CA LEU A 91 15.38 -3.15 -15.97
C LEU A 91 14.96 -4.34 -16.81
N ASN A 92 13.69 -4.72 -16.70
CA ASN A 92 13.11 -5.74 -17.56
C ASN A 92 12.85 -5.18 -18.98
N PRO A 93 12.67 -6.04 -20.00
CA PRO A 93 12.46 -5.58 -21.38
C PRO A 93 11.25 -4.66 -21.56
N HIS A 94 10.18 -4.87 -20.80
CA HIS A 94 8.95 -4.07 -20.88
C HIS A 94 9.16 -2.67 -20.28
N GLU A 95 9.84 -2.56 -19.14
CA GLU A 95 10.23 -1.29 -18.53
C GLU A 95 11.11 -0.47 -19.48
N ARG A 96 12.06 -1.12 -20.16
CA ARG A 96 12.89 -0.46 -21.18
C ARG A 96 12.07 0.05 -22.36
N GLU A 97 11.06 -0.67 -22.80
CA GLU A 97 10.15 -0.22 -23.87
C GLU A 97 9.36 1.02 -23.44
N VAL A 98 8.81 1.02 -22.21
CA VAL A 98 8.10 2.17 -21.64
C VAL A 98 9.03 3.39 -21.54
N LEU A 99 10.27 3.18 -21.08
CA LEU A 99 11.29 4.22 -20.98
C LEU A 99 11.67 4.80 -22.37
N GLN A 100 11.78 3.95 -23.39
CA GLN A 100 12.00 4.40 -24.76
C GLN A 100 10.81 5.23 -25.27
N GLY A 101 9.57 4.85 -24.91
CA GLY A 101 8.35 5.59 -25.24
C GLY A 101 8.32 7.02 -24.69
N ILE A 102 8.96 7.27 -23.54
CA ILE A 102 9.11 8.61 -22.95
C ILE A 102 10.42 9.31 -23.36
N GLY A 103 11.18 8.74 -24.31
CA GLY A 103 12.41 9.34 -24.86
C GLY A 103 13.68 9.09 -24.05
N VAL A 104 13.64 8.18 -23.07
CA VAL A 104 14.81 7.80 -22.26
C VAL A 104 15.58 6.67 -22.94
N GLN A 105 16.85 6.93 -23.24
CA GLN A 105 17.73 5.94 -23.85
C GLN A 105 18.30 5.00 -22.78
N CYS A 106 17.92 3.73 -22.88
CA CYS A 106 18.33 2.65 -21.97
C CYS A 106 18.68 1.38 -22.75
#